data_AF-A0A813I0Z7-F1
#
_entry.id   AF-A0A813I0Z7-F1
#
_cell.length_a   1.000
_cell.length_b   1.000
_cell.length_c   1.000
_cell.angle_alpha   90.00
_cell.angle_beta   90.00
_cell.angle_gamma   90.00
#
_symmetry.space_group_name_H-M   'P 1'
#
loop_
_entity.id
_entity.type
_entity.pdbx_description
1 polymer ?
#
loop_
_entity_poly.entity_id
_entity_poly.type
_entity_poly.pdbx_seq_one_letter_code
_entity_poly.pdbx_strand_id
1 'polypeptide(L)'
;MRADAAARPLAAAMAYEADKLADRATADRCAQQGFRLTPMIVETLGGWGPAAQGVFKTLARITPERTGISDSVATRQLYEAFGIKLQRANVWAIMARVGAASAASRDNTTLAATMRSEAALVLSAAAAPSG
;
A
#
# COMPACT_ATOMS: atom_id res chain seq x y z
N MET A 1 15.07 -11.80 -15.45
CA MET A 1 15.15 -11.03 -14.19
C MET A 1 14.08 -11.42 -13.16
N ARG A 2 12.80 -11.70 -13.50
CA ARG A 2 11.78 -12.08 -12.51
C ARG A 2 11.90 -13.49 -11.91
N ALA A 3 12.52 -14.45 -12.62
CA ALA A 3 12.61 -15.84 -12.17
C ALA A 3 13.60 -16.06 -11.00
N ASP A 4 14.71 -15.31 -10.95
CA ASP A 4 15.71 -15.43 -9.87
C ASP A 4 15.22 -14.93 -8.51
N ALA A 5 14.29 -13.95 -8.51
CA ALA A 5 13.77 -13.36 -7.27
C ALA A 5 12.92 -14.35 -6.44
N ALA A 6 12.37 -15.39 -7.07
CA ALA A 6 11.60 -16.43 -6.37
C ALA A 6 12.50 -17.49 -5.72
N ALA A 7 13.76 -17.61 -6.15
CA ALA A 7 14.67 -18.67 -5.69
C ALA A 7 15.38 -18.33 -4.36
N ARG A 8 15.35 -17.07 -3.94
CA ARG A 8 16.05 -16.58 -2.75
C ARG A 8 15.08 -15.81 -1.85
N PRO A 9 14.92 -16.21 -0.58
CA PRO A 9 14.11 -15.44 0.37
C PRO A 9 14.54 -13.97 0.38
N LEU A 10 13.57 -13.05 0.40
CA LEU A 10 13.78 -11.61 0.48
C LEU A 10 14.45 -10.95 -0.74
N ALA A 11 14.70 -11.68 -1.84
CA ALA A 11 15.35 -11.09 -3.02
C ALA A 11 14.50 -9.97 -3.64
N ALA A 12 13.18 -10.12 -3.64
CA ALA A 12 12.28 -9.07 -4.12
C ALA A 12 12.28 -7.86 -3.17
N ALA A 13 12.27 -8.09 -1.86
CA ALA A 13 12.41 -7.00 -0.88
C ALA A 13 13.72 -6.24 -1.05
N MET A 14 14.85 -6.94 -1.20
CA MET A 14 16.17 -6.31 -1.36
C MET A 14 16.28 -5.47 -2.64
N ALA A 15 15.78 -5.99 -3.77
CA ALA A 15 15.74 -5.23 -5.01
C ALA A 15 14.87 -3.96 -4.86
N TYR A 16 13.71 -4.10 -4.20
CA TYR A 16 12.81 -2.99 -3.98
C TYR A 16 13.32 -1.96 -2.97
N GLU A 17 14.10 -2.38 -1.96
CA GLU A 17 14.81 -1.47 -1.06
C GLU A 17 15.78 -0.57 -1.84
N ALA A 18 16.57 -1.14 -2.75
CA ALA A 18 17.49 -0.38 -3.60
C ALA A 18 16.74 0.62 -4.48
N ASP A 19 15.66 0.18 -5.12
CA ASP A 19 14.80 1.07 -5.93
C ASP A 19 14.24 2.23 -5.11
N LYS A 20 13.80 1.97 -3.87
CA LYS A 20 13.25 3.00 -2.98
C LYS A 20 14.27 4.00 -2.49
N LEU A 21 15.51 3.57 -2.27
CA LEU A 21 16.59 4.48 -1.90
C LEU A 21 16.97 5.40 -3.06
N ALA A 22 16.95 4.89 -4.29
CA ALA A 22 17.23 5.65 -5.51
C ALA A 22 16.07 6.56 -5.95
N ASP A 23 14.83 6.26 -5.54
CA ASP A 23 13.63 7.00 -5.97
C ASP A 23 13.74 8.50 -5.64
N ARG A 24 13.78 9.32 -6.71
CA ARG A 24 13.77 10.80 -6.66
C ARG A 24 14.86 11.41 -5.78
N ALA A 25 16.01 10.74 -5.66
CA ALA A 25 17.10 11.13 -4.77
C ALA A 25 16.62 11.37 -3.31
N THR A 26 15.60 10.62 -2.87
CA THR A 26 14.97 10.83 -1.56
C THR A 26 15.97 10.56 -0.43
N ALA A 27 16.81 9.53 -0.59
CA ALA A 27 17.88 9.24 0.38
C ALA A 27 18.85 10.42 0.54
N ASP A 28 19.32 11.00 -0.58
CA ASP A 28 20.23 12.14 -0.56
C ASP A 28 19.59 13.38 0.04
N ARG A 29 18.32 13.65 -0.30
CA ARG A 29 17.55 14.75 0.27
C ARG A 29 17.36 14.60 1.78
N CYS A 30 17.09 13.39 2.27
CA CYS A 30 17.05 13.13 3.71
C CYS A 30 18.42 13.40 4.35
N ALA A 31 19.50 12.94 3.73
CA ALA A 31 20.85 13.12 4.26
C ALA A 31 21.25 14.61 4.34
N GLN A 32 20.90 15.42 3.32
CA GLN A 32 21.10 16.88 3.33
C GLN A 32 20.39 17.59 4.48
N GLN A 33 19.32 16.97 5.01
CA GLN A 33 18.56 17.48 6.15
C GLN A 33 18.97 16.83 7.49
N GLY A 34 20.01 16.00 7.50
CA GLY A 34 20.47 15.30 8.71
C GLY A 34 19.65 14.06 9.08
N PHE A 35 18.83 13.54 8.17
CA PHE A 35 18.02 12.34 8.39
C PHE A 35 18.56 11.14 7.60
N ARG A 36 18.45 9.93 8.16
CA ARG A 36 18.71 8.68 7.45
C ARG A 36 17.40 8.03 7.00
N LEU A 37 17.18 7.98 5.69
CA LEU A 37 16.08 7.19 5.12
C LEU A 37 16.35 5.70 5.35
N THR A 38 15.40 5.00 5.98
CA THR A 38 15.47 3.55 6.18
C THR A 38 14.24 2.90 5.56
N PRO A 39 14.40 2.07 4.51
CA PRO A 39 13.26 1.49 3.83
C PRO A 39 12.61 0.40 4.71
N MET A 40 11.29 0.48 4.87
CA MET A 40 10.48 -0.48 5.63
C MET A 40 9.70 -1.37 4.65
N ILE A 41 10.41 -2.27 3.97
CA ILE A 41 9.83 -3.14 2.93
C ILE A 41 9.44 -4.49 3.52
N VAL A 42 8.29 -5.01 3.08
CA VAL A 42 7.76 -6.32 3.45
C VAL A 42 7.20 -7.01 2.21
N GLU A 43 7.54 -8.27 2.04
CA GLU A 43 7.01 -9.13 0.98
C GLU A 43 5.58 -9.56 1.30
N THR A 44 4.80 -9.90 0.27
CA THR A 44 3.40 -10.30 0.39
C THR A 44 3.16 -11.44 1.39
N LEU A 45 4.13 -12.34 1.55
CA LEU A 45 4.06 -13.48 2.47
C LEU A 45 4.67 -13.20 3.86
N GLY A 46 5.02 -11.94 4.17
CA GLY A 46 5.40 -11.51 5.52
C GLY A 46 6.90 -11.41 5.79
N GLY A 47 7.76 -11.62 4.78
CA GLY A 47 9.21 -11.44 4.91
C GLY A 47 9.58 -9.96 4.91
N TRP A 48 10.24 -9.47 5.96
CA TRP A 48 10.73 -8.08 6.02
C TRP A 48 12.11 -7.96 5.40
N GLY A 49 12.34 -6.88 4.64
CA GLY A 49 13.64 -6.61 4.05
C GLY A 49 14.73 -6.33 5.09
N PRO A 50 16.02 -6.50 4.74
CA PRO A 50 17.14 -6.38 5.70
C PRO A 50 17.18 -5.06 6.46
N ALA A 51 16.87 -3.94 5.81
CA ALA A 51 16.87 -2.63 6.47
C ALA A 51 15.79 -2.56 7.56
N ALA A 52 14.59 -3.06 7.26
CA ALA A 52 13.48 -3.14 8.22
C ALA A 52 13.80 -4.07 9.39
N GLN A 53 14.43 -5.23 9.14
CA GLN A 53 14.89 -6.13 10.20
C GLN A 53 15.90 -5.45 11.14
N GLY A 54 16.80 -4.63 10.59
CA GLY A 54 17.74 -3.82 11.37
C GLY A 54 17.03 -2.81 12.30
N VAL A 55 15.93 -2.22 11.84
CA VAL A 55 15.07 -1.35 12.68
C VAL A 55 14.46 -2.15 13.81
N PHE A 56 13.85 -3.32 13.53
CA PHE A 56 13.26 -4.16 14.59
C PHE A 56 14.28 -4.59 15.63
N LYS A 57 15.49 -4.99 15.20
CA LYS A 57 16.57 -5.35 16.13
C LYS A 57 17.00 -4.18 16.99
N THR A 58 17.10 -2.98 16.41
CA THR A 58 17.46 -1.77 17.14
C THR A 58 16.40 -1.41 18.18
N LEU A 59 15.12 -1.44 17.79
CA LEU A 59 13.99 -1.20 18.70
C LEU A 59 13.92 -2.25 19.81
N ALA A 60 14.09 -3.52 19.47
CA ALA A 60 14.08 -4.60 20.44
C ALA A 60 15.19 -4.45 21.47
N ARG A 61 16.40 -4.05 21.07
CA ARG A 61 17.54 -3.86 21.99
C ARG A 61 17.32 -2.74 23.00
N ILE A 62 16.62 -1.66 22.62
CA ILE A 62 16.35 -0.53 23.54
C ILE A 62 15.09 -0.74 24.39
N THR A 63 14.31 -1.78 24.13
CA THR A 63 13.06 -2.07 24.84
C THR A 63 13.27 -2.64 26.26
N PRO A 64 14.22 -3.56 26.52
CA PRO A 64 14.48 -4.10 27.85
C PRO A 64 14.76 -3.03 28.89
N GLU A 65 15.52 -1.99 28.52
CA GLU A 65 15.90 -0.88 29.42
C GLU A 65 14.68 -0.16 30.02
N ARG A 66 13.52 -0.24 29.36
CA ARG A 66 12.29 0.48 29.76
C ARG A 66 11.19 -0.45 30.29
N THR A 67 11.31 -1.76 30.06
CA THR A 67 10.20 -2.72 30.27
C THR A 67 10.60 -4.00 31.00
N GLY A 68 11.90 -4.30 31.10
CA GLY A 68 12.40 -5.52 31.74
C GLY A 68 12.17 -6.82 30.95
N ILE A 69 11.63 -6.76 29.73
CA ILE A 69 11.41 -7.94 28.87
C ILE A 69 12.68 -8.24 28.05
N SER A 70 12.89 -9.50 27.67
CA SER A 70 14.05 -9.90 26.86
C SER A 70 13.97 -9.37 25.42
N ASP A 71 15.13 -9.20 24.78
CA ASP A 71 15.26 -8.84 23.36
C ASP A 71 14.45 -9.76 22.44
N SER A 72 14.44 -11.06 22.72
CA SER A 72 13.71 -12.05 21.93
C SER A 72 12.19 -11.85 22.01
N VAL A 73 11.68 -11.54 23.21
CA VAL A 73 10.26 -11.24 23.43
C VAL A 73 9.90 -9.91 22.79
N ALA A 74 10.71 -8.87 22.98
CA ALA A 74 10.50 -7.56 22.37
C ALA A 74 10.50 -7.63 20.84
N THR A 75 11.46 -8.35 20.25
CA THR A 75 11.53 -8.58 18.80
C THR A 75 10.26 -9.27 18.31
N ARG A 76 9.86 -10.38 18.94
CA ARG A 76 8.65 -11.13 18.55
C ARG A 76 7.40 -10.24 18.60
N GLN A 77 7.23 -9.50 19.69
CA GLN A 77 6.09 -8.60 19.86
C GLN A 77 6.07 -7.49 18.80
N LEU A 78 7.24 -6.96 18.40
CA LEU A 78 7.33 -5.99 17.32
C LEU A 78 6.85 -6.59 15.99
N TYR A 79 7.33 -7.77 15.60
CA TYR A 79 6.88 -8.41 14.36
C TYR A 79 5.38 -8.71 14.37
N GLU A 80 4.85 -9.25 15.47
CA GLU A 80 3.42 -9.55 15.63
C GLU A 80 2.57 -8.28 15.53
N ALA A 81 2.93 -7.24 16.28
CA ALA A 81 2.20 -5.98 16.31
C ALA A 81 2.22 -5.26 14.95
N PHE A 82 3.37 -5.21 14.27
CA PHE A 82 3.47 -4.63 12.94
C PHE A 82 2.72 -5.45 11.89
N GLY A 83 2.77 -6.78 11.97
CA GLY A 83 2.00 -7.66 11.10
C GLY A 83 0.49 -7.38 11.17
N ILE A 84 -0.07 -7.31 12.38
CA ILE A 84 -1.49 -7.00 12.59
C ILE A 84 -1.83 -5.59 12.09
N LYS A 85 -1.00 -4.58 12.40
CA LYS A 85 -1.22 -3.20 11.93
C LYS A 85 -1.23 -3.11 10.40
N LEU A 86 -0.29 -3.79 9.74
CA LEU A 86 -0.20 -3.82 8.29
C LEU A 86 -1.41 -4.52 7.66
N GLN A 87 -1.82 -5.68 8.19
CA GLN A 87 -3.02 -6.38 7.71
C GLN A 87 -4.26 -5.49 7.79
N ARG A 88 -4.46 -4.77 8.92
CA ARG A 88 -5.57 -3.84 9.08
C ARG A 88 -5.50 -2.68 8.08
N ALA A 89 -4.33 -2.08 7.91
CA ALA A 89 -4.12 -1.01 6.93
C ALA A 89 -4.41 -1.48 5.49
N ASN A 90 -4.00 -2.70 5.16
CA ASN A 90 -4.28 -3.32 3.86
C ASN A 90 -5.79 -3.51 3.65
N VAL A 91 -6.51 -4.04 4.65
CA VAL A 91 -7.97 -4.17 4.58
C VAL A 91 -8.62 -2.80 4.35
N TRP A 92 -8.19 -1.76 5.07
CA TRP A 92 -8.75 -0.42 4.90
C TRP A 92 -8.48 0.15 3.51
N ALA A 93 -7.27 -0.01 2.99
CA ALA A 93 -6.92 0.42 1.63
C ALA A 93 -7.73 -0.33 0.57
N ILE A 94 -7.97 -1.63 0.74
CA ILE A 94 -8.82 -2.43 -0.15
C ILE A 94 -10.26 -1.94 -0.08
N MET A 95 -10.82 -1.78 1.12
CA MET A 95 -12.21 -1.32 1.30
C MET A 95 -12.43 0.07 0.72
N ALA A 96 -11.47 1.00 0.89
CA ALA A 96 -11.53 2.33 0.29
C ALA A 96 -11.55 2.25 -1.25
N ARG A 97 -10.73 1.39 -1.86
CA ARG A 97 -10.71 1.19 -3.31
C ARG A 97 -11.98 0.56 -3.83
N VAL A 98 -12.51 -0.46 -3.14
CA VAL A 98 -13.78 -1.09 -3.50
C VAL A 98 -14.92 -0.09 -3.39
N GLY A 99 -14.99 0.68 -2.30
CA GLY A 99 -16.00 1.73 -2.13
C GLY A 99 -15.95 2.79 -3.23
N ALA A 100 -14.76 3.26 -3.59
CA ALA A 100 -14.56 4.22 -4.68
C ALA A 100 -14.97 3.63 -6.05
N ALA A 101 -14.59 2.37 -6.34
CA ALA A 101 -14.99 1.70 -7.57
C ALA A 101 -16.52 1.48 -7.64
N SER A 102 -17.15 1.11 -6.52
CA SER A 102 -18.60 0.96 -6.43
C SER A 102 -19.35 2.30 -6.53
N ALA A 103 -18.76 3.41 -6.06
CA ALA A 103 -19.30 4.75 -6.27
C ALA A 103 -19.22 5.15 -7.76
N ALA A 104 -18.04 5.02 -8.37
CA ALA A 104 -17.84 5.31 -9.79
C ALA A 104 -18.74 4.46 -10.72
N SER A 105 -18.97 3.19 -10.38
CA SER A 105 -19.88 2.30 -11.12
C SER A 105 -21.35 2.77 -11.02
N ARG A 106 -21.77 3.24 -9.84
CA ARG A 106 -23.11 3.83 -9.66
C ARG A 106 -23.28 5.10 -10.46
N ASP A 107 -22.29 5.99 -10.45
CA ASP A 107 -22.32 7.25 -11.20
C ASP A 107 -22.39 7.00 -12.71
N ASN A 108 -21.63 6.01 -13.21
CA ASN A 108 -21.66 5.62 -14.62
C ASN A 108 -23.02 5.00 -15.02
N THR A 109 -23.65 4.23 -14.14
CA THR A 109 -24.99 3.65 -14.38
C THR A 109 -26.06 4.73 -14.43
N THR A 110 -26.00 5.73 -13.54
CA THR A 110 -26.91 6.88 -13.52
C THR A 110 -26.75 7.73 -14.78
N LEU A 111 -25.52 8.05 -15.19
CA LEU A 111 -25.26 8.79 -16.42
C LEU A 111 -25.81 8.06 -17.66
N ALA A 112 -25.58 6.75 -17.75
CA ALA A 112 -26.11 5.92 -18.83
C ALA A 112 -27.64 5.82 -18.82
N ALA A 113 -28.30 5.96 -17.66
CA ALA A 113 -29.76 6.02 -17.57
C ALA A 113 -30.30 7.39 -18.02
N THR A 114 -29.67 8.49 -17.61
CA THR A 114 -30.03 9.86 -18.02
C THR A 114 -29.89 10.03 -19.54
N MET A 115 -28.77 9.62 -20.12
CA MET A 115 -28.56 9.72 -21.58
C MET A 115 -29.59 8.90 -22.37
N ARG A 116 -30.04 7.75 -21.85
CA ARG A 116 -31.10 6.94 -22.47
C ARG A 116 -32.48 7.62 -22.39
N SER A 117 -32.79 8.28 -21.28
CA SER A 117 -34.02 9.06 -21.12
C SER A 117 -34.04 10.29 -22.04
N GLU A 118 -32.91 10.99 -22.16
CA GLU A 118 -32.79 12.15 -23.06
C GLU A 118 -32.88 11.75 -24.53
N ALA A 119 -32.22 10.65 -24.93
CA ALA A 119 -32.36 10.11 -26.28
C ALA A 119 -33.81 9.72 -26.59
N ALA A 120 -34.52 9.09 -25.64
CA ALA A 120 -35.94 8.76 -25.80
C ALA A 120 -36.85 9.99 -25.94
N LEU A 121 -36.54 11.08 -25.23
CA LEU A 121 -37.24 12.38 -25.34
C LEU A 121 -37.00 13.06 -26.69
N VAL A 122 -35.78 13.00 -27.22
CA VAL A 122 -35.45 13.56 -28.55
C VAL A 122 -36.13 12.76 -29.67
N LEU A 123 -36.14 11.43 -29.56
CA LEU A 123 -36.83 10.55 -30.50
C LEU A 123 -38.35 10.73 -30.48
N SER A 124 -38.96 11.00 -29.32
CA SER A 124 -40.41 11.27 -29.24
C SER A 124 -40.78 12.66 -29.77
N ALA A 125 -39.92 13.67 -29.59
CA ALA A 125 -40.13 15.01 -30.15
C ALA A 125 -40.00 15.04 -31.69
N ALA A 126 -39.13 14.21 -32.27
CA ALA A 126 -38.96 14.10 -33.71
C ALA A 126 -40.11 13.37 -34.44
N ALA A 127 -40.97 12.67 -33.71
CA ALA A 127 -42.12 11.92 -34.25
C ALA A 127 -43.43 12.73 -34.27
N ALA A 128 -43.42 14.00 -33.83
CA ALA A 128 -44.59 14.87 -33.91
C ALA A 128 -44.84 15.29 -35.38
N PRO A 129 -46.01 14.99 -35.97
CA PRO A 129 -46.28 15.32 -37.37
C PRO A 129 -46.37 16.85 -37.53
N SER A 130 -45.63 17.37 -38.50
CA SER A 130 -45.81 18.73 -39.01
C SER A 130 -47.21 18.79 -39.64
N GLY A 131 -48.11 19.55 -39.02
CA GLY A 131 -49.42 19.85 -39.59
C GLY A 131 -49.31 20.60 -40.90
#